data_AF-A0A380KNU1-F1
#
_entry.id   AF-A0A380KNU1-F1
#
_cell.length_a   1.000
_cell.length_b   1.000
_cell.length_c   1.000
_cell.angle_alpha   90.00
_cell.angle_beta   90.00
_cell.angle_gamma   90.00
#
_symmetry.space_group_name_H-M   'P 1'
#
loop_
_entity.id
_entity.type
_entity.pdbx_description
1 polymer ?
#
loop_
_entity_poly.entity_id
_entity_poly.type
_entity_poly.pdbx_seq_one_letter_code
_entity_poly.pdbx_strand_id
1 'polypeptide(L)'
;MVKILKSEFLKLKNSAILYLMIGLFALEWLTIPVYLSNHQTSYALEAMTFLPMLAYCLMLTIVSLLTIEQEEQANHCQNINSSHNRAKIWLLKLLARDLIVILPCLILWGSIGYVINDISYAFYSGSLTWLLLVFLNHFHHLLSLWAGKGLNLIISFVECLFIIFASNHAFMGNFWIPIILPVNAILMPEKKLMIKTIFILLTWILMLDVIAVLTLKRNKNE
;
A
#
# COMPACT_ATOMS: atom_id res chain seq x y z
N MET A 1 -17.11 11.22 -13.46
CA MET A 1 -15.92 10.54 -12.91
C MET A 1 -14.96 11.57 -12.31
N VAL A 2 -14.45 12.51 -13.11
CA VAL A 2 -13.56 13.60 -12.66
C VAL A 2 -14.11 14.39 -11.45
N LYS A 3 -15.41 14.73 -11.42
CA LYS A 3 -16.03 15.43 -10.29
C LYS A 3 -15.96 14.65 -8.96
N ILE A 4 -16.17 13.33 -9.00
CA ILE A 4 -16.13 12.47 -7.80
C ILE A 4 -14.68 12.35 -7.33
N LEU A 5 -13.75 12.07 -8.25
CA LEU A 5 -12.33 11.98 -7.92
C LEU A 5 -11.81 13.29 -7.31
N LYS A 6 -12.18 14.45 -7.89
CA LYS A 6 -11.88 15.77 -7.32
C LYS A 6 -12.43 15.93 -5.90
N SER A 7 -13.65 15.46 -5.64
CA SER A 7 -14.23 15.48 -4.30
C SER A 7 -13.44 14.62 -3.32
N GLU A 8 -12.96 13.45 -3.73
CA GLU A 8 -12.16 12.57 -2.87
C GLU A 8 -10.80 13.20 -2.54
N PHE A 9 -10.14 13.85 -3.51
CA PHE A 9 -8.94 14.65 -3.25
C PHE A 9 -9.20 15.81 -2.27
N LEU A 10 -10.34 16.50 -2.40
CA LEU A 10 -10.72 17.59 -1.49
C LEU A 10 -10.97 17.08 -0.07
N LYS A 11 -11.57 15.91 0.09
CA LYS A 11 -11.77 15.26 1.40
C LYS A 11 -10.45 14.85 2.06
N LEU A 12 -9.43 14.54 1.26
CA LEU A 12 -8.10 14.19 1.77
C LEU A 12 -7.28 15.43 2.13
N LYS A 13 -7.57 16.59 1.53
CA LYS A 13 -6.90 17.85 1.86
C LYS A 13 -7.04 18.14 3.36
N ASN A 14 -5.92 18.36 4.02
CA ASN A 14 -5.82 18.63 5.45
C ASN A 14 -6.41 17.53 6.36
N SER A 15 -6.49 16.29 5.87
CA SER A 15 -6.96 15.14 6.66
C SER A 15 -5.81 14.45 7.39
N ALA A 16 -6.12 13.79 8.51
CA ALA A 16 -5.17 12.93 9.22
C ALA A 16 -4.62 11.81 8.32
N ILE A 17 -5.43 11.28 7.40
CA ILE A 17 -5.03 10.28 6.41
C ILE A 17 -3.88 10.80 5.55
N LEU A 18 -4.02 12.01 5.00
CA LEU A 18 -2.99 12.62 4.15
C LEU A 18 -1.71 12.89 4.94
N TYR A 19 -1.83 13.45 6.15
CA TYR A 19 -0.69 13.75 7.00
C TYR A 19 0.06 12.49 7.44
N LEU A 20 -0.64 11.40 7.73
CA LEU A 20 -0.03 10.12 8.06
C LEU A 20 0.79 9.58 6.87
N MET A 21 0.19 9.53 5.68
CA MET A 21 0.87 9.04 4.47
C MET A 21 2.10 9.89 4.13
N ILE A 22 1.93 11.21 4.00
CA ILE A 22 3.05 12.11 3.64
C ILE A 22 4.09 12.15 4.76
N GLY A 23 3.66 12.17 6.02
CA GLY A 23 4.55 12.22 7.18
C GLY A 23 5.47 11.01 7.27
N LEU A 24 4.95 9.80 7.01
CA LEU A 24 5.78 8.59 6.98
C LEU A 24 6.81 8.65 5.84
N PHE A 25 6.38 9.00 4.62
CA PHE A 25 7.31 9.15 3.49
C PHE A 25 8.36 10.24 3.72
N ALA A 26 8.00 11.35 4.36
CA ALA A 26 8.95 12.40 4.72
C ALA A 26 9.99 11.88 5.72
N LEU A 27 9.56 11.11 6.74
CA LEU A 27 10.46 10.48 7.69
C LEU A 27 11.42 9.51 6.99
N GLU A 28 10.90 8.64 6.13
CA GLU A 28 11.69 7.70 5.33
C GLU A 28 12.70 8.42 4.43
N TRP A 29 12.28 9.48 3.75
CA TRP A 29 13.15 10.26 2.87
C TRP A 29 14.25 11.00 3.63
N LEU A 30 13.99 11.46 4.85
CA LEU A 30 15.00 12.11 5.70
C LEU A 30 15.97 11.11 6.34
N THR A 31 15.55 9.86 6.55
CA THR A 31 16.33 8.89 7.34
C THR A 31 17.08 7.89 6.47
N ILE A 32 16.41 7.29 5.48
CA ILE A 32 16.97 6.17 4.70
C ILE A 32 18.13 6.60 3.79
N PRO A 33 17.98 7.63 2.92
CA PRO A 33 19.09 8.11 2.11
C PRO A 33 20.30 8.54 2.96
N VAL A 34 20.06 9.21 4.09
CA VAL A 34 21.13 9.64 5.02
C VAL A 34 21.82 8.44 5.68
N TYR A 35 21.08 7.40 6.05
CA TYR A 35 21.68 6.20 6.60
C TYR A 35 22.55 5.49 5.55
N LEU A 36 22.01 5.30 4.34
CA LEU A 36 22.70 4.63 3.23
C LEU A 36 23.90 5.43 2.70
N SER A 37 23.91 6.76 2.82
CA SER A 37 25.10 7.56 2.45
C SER A 37 26.29 7.28 3.36
N ASN A 38 26.04 6.84 4.59
CA ASN A 38 27.07 6.52 5.58
C ASN A 38 27.39 5.02 5.66
N HIS A 39 26.45 4.15 5.26
CA HIS A 39 26.56 2.69 5.42
C HIS A 39 26.16 1.95 4.13
N GLN A 40 27.05 1.92 3.14
CA GLN A 40 26.82 1.25 1.85
C GLN A 40 27.18 -0.24 1.87
N THR A 41 26.58 -1.01 2.77
CA THR A 41 26.69 -2.49 2.75
C THR A 41 25.45 -3.11 2.13
N SER A 42 25.58 -4.31 1.57
CA SER A 42 24.43 -5.06 1.02
C SER A 42 23.34 -5.27 2.09
N TYR A 43 23.75 -5.63 3.30
CA TYR A 43 22.85 -5.79 4.44
C TYR A 43 22.11 -4.49 4.80
N ALA A 44 22.81 -3.36 4.83
CA ALA A 44 22.19 -2.06 5.09
C ALA A 44 21.16 -1.69 4.01
N LEU A 45 21.46 -1.96 2.74
CA LEU A 45 20.55 -1.71 1.63
C LEU A 45 19.28 -2.56 1.72
N GLU A 46 19.42 -3.85 2.00
CA GLU A 46 18.27 -4.76 2.18
C GLU A 46 17.41 -4.34 3.38
N ALA A 47 18.04 -4.09 4.54
CA ALA A 47 17.33 -3.66 5.74
C ALA A 47 16.56 -2.36 5.52
N MET A 48 17.18 -1.36 4.87
CA MET A 48 16.53 -0.09 4.56
C MET A 48 15.48 -0.19 3.43
N THR A 49 15.51 -1.26 2.63
CA THR A 49 14.50 -1.54 1.62
C THR A 49 13.24 -2.17 2.24
N PHE A 50 13.41 -3.08 3.20
CA PHE A 50 12.29 -3.79 3.83
C PHE A 50 11.68 -3.06 5.02
N LEU A 51 12.43 -2.18 5.69
CA LEU A 51 11.93 -1.38 6.80
C LEU A 51 10.67 -0.55 6.44
N PRO A 52 10.64 0.20 5.32
CA PRO A 52 9.41 0.87 4.87
C PRO A 52 8.23 -0.07 4.66
N MET A 53 8.48 -1.27 4.10
CA MET A 53 7.40 -2.23 3.84
C MET A 53 6.68 -2.67 5.12
N LEU A 54 7.42 -2.81 6.23
CA LEU A 54 6.84 -3.07 7.55
C LEU A 54 5.95 -1.91 8.01
N ALA A 55 6.44 -0.68 7.86
CA ALA A 55 5.68 0.51 8.23
C ALA A 55 4.40 0.65 7.39
N TYR A 56 4.45 0.27 6.11
CA TYR A 56 3.32 0.34 5.19
C TYR A 56 2.16 -0.59 5.54
N CYS A 57 2.42 -1.80 6.05
CA CYS A 57 1.38 -2.70 6.57
C CYS A 57 0.55 -2.01 7.66
N LEU A 58 1.22 -1.42 8.65
CA LEU A 58 0.56 -0.72 9.74
C LEU A 58 -0.12 0.57 9.27
N MET A 59 0.59 1.36 8.46
CA MET A 59 0.09 2.64 7.93
C MET A 59 -1.21 2.45 7.17
N LEU A 60 -1.27 1.49 6.24
CA LEU A 60 -2.45 1.32 5.38
C LEU A 60 -3.63 0.70 6.12
N THR A 61 -3.37 -0.09 7.17
CA THR A 61 -4.41 -0.45 8.12
C THR A 61 -5.01 0.80 8.77
N ILE A 62 -4.19 1.67 9.36
CA ILE A 62 -4.67 2.89 10.01
C ILE A 62 -5.41 3.80 9.03
N VAL A 63 -4.87 3.97 7.80
CA VAL A 63 -5.55 4.71 6.74
C VAL A 63 -6.93 4.13 6.41
N SER A 64 -7.05 2.80 6.34
CA SER A 64 -8.36 2.16 6.09
C SER A 64 -9.34 2.38 7.25
N LEU A 65 -8.89 2.33 8.50
CA LEU A 65 -9.73 2.57 9.67
C LEU A 65 -10.21 4.02 9.73
N LEU A 66 -9.30 4.99 9.56
CA LEU A 66 -9.63 6.41 9.50
C LEU A 66 -10.58 6.72 8.34
N THR A 67 -10.47 5.96 7.24
CA THR A 67 -11.38 6.10 6.11
C THR A 67 -12.80 5.68 6.46
N ILE A 68 -12.96 4.55 7.14
CA ILE A 68 -14.29 4.12 7.60
C ILE A 68 -14.87 5.13 8.58
N GLU A 69 -14.08 5.58 9.56
CA GLU A 69 -14.52 6.58 10.55
C GLU A 69 -14.93 7.90 9.89
N GLN A 70 -14.19 8.35 8.88
CA GLN A 70 -14.54 9.53 8.11
C GLN A 70 -15.89 9.37 7.38
N GLU A 71 -16.17 8.19 6.82
CA GLU A 71 -17.45 7.93 6.13
C GLU A 71 -18.62 7.74 7.13
N GLU A 72 -18.37 7.15 8.29
CA GLU A 72 -19.33 7.07 9.39
C GLU A 72 -19.72 8.47 9.90
N GLN A 73 -18.75 9.38 10.03
CA GLN A 73 -18.98 10.76 10.45
C GLN A 73 -19.62 11.63 9.35
N ALA A 74 -19.45 11.29 8.08
CA ALA A 74 -20.04 11.99 6.94
C ALA A 74 -21.52 11.60 6.72
N ASN A 75 -22.37 11.97 7.68
CA ASN A 75 -23.80 11.63 7.74
C ASN A 75 -24.07 10.11 7.71
N HIS A 76 -23.39 9.31 8.54
CA HIS A 76 -23.63 7.86 8.65
C HIS A 76 -23.57 7.13 7.29
N CYS A 77 -22.53 7.41 6.50
CA CYS A 77 -22.34 6.84 5.16
C CYS A 77 -23.46 7.19 4.16
N GLN A 78 -24.28 8.23 4.39
CA GLN A 78 -25.44 8.54 3.54
C GLN A 78 -25.07 8.70 2.06
N ASN A 79 -23.94 9.31 1.73
CA ASN A 79 -23.52 9.50 0.34
C ASN A 79 -23.14 8.16 -0.35
N ILE A 80 -22.56 7.23 0.41
CA ILE A 80 -22.22 5.88 -0.06
C ILE A 80 -23.48 5.03 -0.17
N ASN A 81 -24.35 5.07 0.83
CA ASN A 81 -25.54 4.19 0.93
C ASN A 81 -26.71 4.63 0.04
N SER A 82 -26.91 5.94 -0.12
CA SER A 82 -28.00 6.48 -0.96
C SER A 82 -27.65 6.56 -2.45
N SER A 83 -26.36 6.53 -2.81
CA SER A 83 -25.96 6.67 -4.19
C SER A 83 -26.09 5.36 -4.97
N HIS A 84 -26.65 5.46 -6.18
CA HIS A 84 -26.62 4.36 -7.15
C HIS A 84 -25.19 3.98 -7.59
N ASN A 85 -24.20 4.82 -7.24
CA ASN A 85 -22.80 4.72 -7.64
C ASN A 85 -21.87 4.32 -6.48
N ARG A 86 -22.38 3.70 -5.41
CA ARG A 86 -21.61 3.28 -4.22
C ARG A 86 -20.25 2.67 -4.54
N ALA A 87 -20.25 1.59 -5.33
CA ALA A 87 -19.04 0.87 -5.72
C ALA A 87 -18.05 1.78 -6.48
N LYS A 88 -18.56 2.66 -7.34
CA LYS A 88 -17.74 3.60 -8.10
C LYS A 88 -17.09 4.66 -7.22
N ILE A 89 -17.82 5.17 -6.21
CA ILE A 89 -17.26 6.13 -5.24
C ILE A 89 -16.16 5.44 -4.42
N TRP A 90 -16.40 4.19 -3.99
CA TRP A 90 -15.42 3.39 -3.26
C TRP A 90 -14.12 3.17 -4.04
N LEU A 91 -14.21 2.70 -5.29
CA LEU A 91 -13.04 2.49 -6.14
C LEU A 91 -12.27 3.79 -6.43
N LEU A 92 -12.98 4.90 -6.67
CA LEU A 92 -12.33 6.20 -6.89
C LEU A 92 -11.61 6.72 -5.64
N LYS A 93 -12.08 6.34 -4.45
CA LYS A 93 -11.45 6.68 -3.18
C LYS A 93 -10.16 5.89 -2.98
N LEU A 94 -10.13 4.60 -3.32
CA LEU A 94 -8.89 3.81 -3.34
C LEU A 94 -7.88 4.39 -4.33
N LEU A 95 -8.34 4.64 -5.56
CA LEU A 95 -7.51 5.22 -6.62
C LEU A 95 -6.92 6.58 -6.23
N ALA A 96 -7.68 7.45 -5.54
CA ALA A 96 -7.17 8.74 -5.09
C ALA A 96 -5.95 8.58 -4.17
N ARG A 97 -5.94 7.56 -3.31
CA ARG A 97 -4.81 7.28 -2.40
C ARG A 97 -3.64 6.65 -3.14
N ASP A 98 -3.92 5.71 -4.04
CA ASP A 98 -2.89 5.09 -4.88
C ASP A 98 -2.13 6.16 -5.67
N LEU A 99 -2.82 7.19 -6.16
CA LEU A 99 -2.21 8.33 -6.85
C LEU A 99 -1.41 9.24 -5.91
N ILE A 100 -1.85 9.47 -4.68
CA ILE A 100 -1.14 10.32 -3.70
C ILE A 100 0.23 9.74 -3.36
N VAL A 101 0.32 8.41 -3.22
CA VAL A 101 1.56 7.76 -2.80
C VAL A 101 2.60 7.64 -3.93
N ILE A 102 2.22 7.82 -5.21
CA ILE A 102 3.17 7.75 -6.34
C ILE A 102 4.29 8.78 -6.18
N LEU A 103 3.93 10.05 -6.00
CA LEU A 103 4.91 11.15 -5.95
C LEU A 103 5.94 11.00 -4.83
N PRO A 104 5.56 10.81 -3.55
CA PRO A 104 6.53 10.63 -2.48
C PRO A 104 7.35 9.33 -2.65
N CYS A 105 6.76 8.27 -3.21
CA CYS A 105 7.49 7.05 -3.53
C CYS A 105 8.59 7.29 -4.57
N LEU A 106 8.30 8.06 -5.63
CA LEU A 106 9.30 8.45 -6.63
C LEU A 106 10.43 9.29 -6.03
N ILE A 107 10.11 10.22 -5.13
CA ILE A 107 11.10 11.07 -4.44
C ILE A 107 12.01 10.20 -3.55
N LEU A 108 11.42 9.32 -2.73
CA LEU A 108 12.16 8.43 -1.84
C LEU A 108 13.12 7.53 -2.62
N TRP A 109 12.60 6.77 -3.58
CA TRP A 109 13.40 5.81 -4.35
C TRP A 109 14.39 6.48 -5.29
N GLY A 110 14.04 7.62 -5.89
CA GLY A 110 15.00 8.42 -6.65
C GLY A 110 16.18 8.88 -5.81
N SER A 111 15.92 9.28 -4.56
CA SER A 111 16.98 9.68 -3.61
C SER A 111 17.85 8.51 -3.20
N ILE A 112 17.25 7.34 -2.92
CA ILE A 112 18.00 6.11 -2.62
C ILE A 112 18.91 5.73 -3.79
N GLY A 113 18.35 5.67 -5.01
CA GLY A 113 19.10 5.32 -6.22
C GLY A 113 20.27 6.25 -6.51
N TYR A 114 20.08 7.55 -6.24
CA TYR A 114 21.16 8.53 -6.31
C TYR A 114 22.27 8.24 -5.27
N VAL A 115 21.90 8.01 -4.01
CA VAL A 115 22.86 7.77 -2.92
C VAL A 115 23.69 6.50 -3.13
N ILE A 116 23.06 5.41 -3.60
CA ILE A 116 23.75 4.12 -3.81
C ILE A 116 24.36 3.98 -5.21
N ASN A 117 24.17 4.99 -6.08
CA ASN A 117 24.59 4.98 -7.48
C ASN A 117 24.05 3.78 -8.28
N ASP A 118 22.83 3.32 -7.96
CA ASP A 118 22.14 2.24 -8.67
C ASP A 118 20.67 2.62 -8.91
N ILE A 119 20.45 3.31 -10.03
CA ILE A 119 19.12 3.72 -10.48
C ILE A 119 18.27 2.51 -10.88
N SER A 120 18.89 1.42 -11.36
CA SER A 120 18.16 0.23 -11.78
C SER A 120 17.56 -0.49 -10.58
N TYR A 121 18.35 -0.66 -9.51
CA TYR A 121 17.86 -1.18 -8.23
C TYR A 121 16.75 -0.30 -7.67
N ALA A 122 16.95 1.02 -7.64
CA ALA A 122 15.96 1.94 -7.08
C ALA A 122 14.63 1.91 -7.85
N PHE A 123 14.67 1.87 -9.18
CA PHE A 123 13.47 1.75 -10.00
C PHE A 123 12.78 0.40 -9.78
N TYR A 124 13.57 -0.69 -9.70
CA TYR A 124 13.09 -2.04 -9.48
C TYR A 124 12.37 -2.18 -8.14
N SER A 125 13.08 -1.90 -7.05
CA SER A 125 12.58 -2.03 -5.68
C SER A 125 11.49 -1.01 -5.41
N GLY A 126 11.60 0.21 -5.95
CA GLY A 126 10.56 1.23 -5.84
C GLY A 126 9.24 0.84 -6.52
N SER A 127 9.29 0.23 -7.70
CA SER A 127 8.10 -0.23 -8.41
C SER A 127 7.38 -1.35 -7.64
N LEU A 128 8.14 -2.30 -7.09
CA LEU A 128 7.58 -3.41 -6.29
C LEU A 128 7.00 -2.91 -4.96
N THR A 129 7.68 -1.96 -4.32
CA THR A 129 7.24 -1.33 -3.07
C THR A 129 5.98 -0.50 -3.27
N TRP A 130 5.90 0.27 -4.35
CA TRP A 130 4.69 1.01 -4.71
C TRP A 130 3.51 0.05 -4.98
N LEU A 131 3.75 -1.04 -5.68
CA LEU A 131 2.70 -2.02 -5.95
C LEU A 131 2.22 -2.74 -4.68
N LEU A 132 3.12 -2.98 -3.71
CA LEU A 132 2.76 -3.46 -2.38
C LEU A 132 1.86 -2.47 -1.65
N LEU A 133 2.17 -1.16 -1.69
CA LEU A 133 1.32 -0.11 -1.10
C LEU A 133 -0.09 -0.11 -1.71
N VAL A 134 -0.20 -0.21 -3.04
CA VAL A 134 -1.51 -0.31 -3.71
C VAL A 134 -2.26 -1.56 -3.24
N PHE A 135 -1.59 -2.72 -3.23
CA PHE A 135 -2.20 -3.96 -2.73
C PHE A 135 -2.72 -3.84 -1.30
N LEU A 136 -1.88 -3.36 -0.37
CA LEU A 136 -2.24 -3.19 1.04
C LEU A 136 -3.39 -2.18 1.21
N ASN A 137 -3.42 -1.10 0.43
CA ASN A 137 -4.49 -0.11 0.47
C ASN A 137 -5.82 -0.78 0.12
N HIS A 138 -5.86 -1.56 -0.95
CA HIS A 138 -7.05 -2.27 -1.39
C HIS A 138 -7.46 -3.37 -0.40
N PHE A 139 -6.49 -4.14 0.10
CA PHE A 139 -6.70 -5.25 1.02
C PHE A 139 -7.29 -4.80 2.36
N HIS A 140 -6.69 -3.80 3.02
CA HIS A 140 -7.19 -3.32 4.31
C HIS A 140 -8.52 -2.58 4.20
N HIS A 141 -8.80 -1.93 3.07
CA HIS A 141 -10.12 -1.34 2.84
C HIS A 141 -11.19 -2.42 2.62
N LEU A 142 -10.87 -3.51 1.91
CA LEU A 142 -11.78 -4.65 1.81
C LEU A 142 -12.01 -5.29 3.18
N LEU A 143 -10.95 -5.55 3.95
CA LEU A 143 -11.06 -6.08 5.30
C LEU A 143 -11.92 -5.18 6.18
N SER A 144 -11.77 -3.87 6.08
CA SER A 144 -12.59 -2.92 6.85
C SER A 144 -14.09 -2.98 6.52
N LEU A 145 -14.48 -3.53 5.36
CA LEU A 145 -15.89 -3.77 5.02
C LEU A 145 -16.44 -5.07 5.63
N TRP A 146 -15.58 -6.00 6.03
CA TRP A 146 -15.94 -7.36 6.46
C TRP A 146 -15.62 -7.65 7.92
N ALA A 147 -14.55 -7.07 8.42
CA ALA A 147 -13.92 -7.35 9.68
C ALA A 147 -13.97 -6.12 10.59
N GLY A 148 -14.04 -6.37 11.90
CA GLY A 148 -13.94 -5.30 12.89
C GLY A 148 -12.56 -4.66 12.92
N LYS A 149 -12.47 -3.44 13.46
CA LYS A 149 -11.24 -2.62 13.52
C LYS A 149 -10.05 -3.40 14.10
N GLY A 150 -10.27 -4.20 15.15
CA GLY A 150 -9.23 -4.99 15.81
C GLY A 150 -8.65 -6.11 14.94
N LEU A 151 -9.48 -6.80 14.15
CA LEU A 151 -8.99 -7.89 13.29
C LEU A 151 -8.13 -7.33 12.14
N ASN A 152 -8.50 -6.18 11.57
CA ASN A 152 -7.69 -5.55 10.54
C ASN A 152 -6.29 -5.19 11.05
N LEU A 153 -6.19 -4.71 12.30
CA LEU A 153 -4.92 -4.43 12.96
C LEU A 153 -4.10 -5.70 13.26
N ILE A 154 -4.75 -6.76 13.75
CA ILE A 154 -4.06 -8.05 13.98
C ILE A 154 -3.47 -8.58 12.66
N ILE A 155 -4.22 -8.48 11.57
CA ILE A 155 -3.75 -8.93 10.26
C ILE A 155 -2.49 -8.17 9.87
N SER A 156 -2.42 -6.83 9.98
CA SER A 156 -1.19 -6.12 9.60
C SER A 156 0.03 -6.45 10.45
N PHE A 157 -0.13 -6.85 11.72
CA PHE A 157 0.98 -7.43 12.47
C PHE A 157 1.46 -8.76 11.87
N VAL A 158 0.54 -9.62 11.43
CA VAL A 158 0.90 -10.87 10.73
C VAL A 158 1.61 -10.58 9.41
N GLU A 159 1.20 -9.53 8.69
CA GLU A 159 1.86 -9.09 7.46
C GLU A 159 3.29 -8.62 7.71
N CYS A 160 3.52 -7.86 8.80
CA CYS A 160 4.88 -7.50 9.23
C CYS A 160 5.73 -8.74 9.50
N LEU A 161 5.18 -9.77 10.17
CA LEU A 161 5.90 -11.04 10.38
C LEU A 161 6.23 -11.74 9.07
N PHE A 162 5.32 -11.74 8.09
CA PHE A 162 5.60 -12.29 6.77
C PHE A 162 6.74 -11.57 6.07
N ILE A 163 6.80 -10.24 6.13
CA ILE A 163 7.91 -9.46 5.57
C ILE A 163 9.22 -9.81 6.29
N ILE A 164 9.23 -9.88 7.63
CA ILE A 164 10.43 -10.24 8.42
C ILE A 164 10.93 -11.65 8.07
N PHE A 165 10.03 -12.63 7.95
CA PHE A 165 10.43 -13.99 7.59
C PHE A 165 10.88 -14.08 6.14
N ALA A 166 10.21 -13.38 5.22
CA ALA A 166 10.61 -13.34 3.82
C ALA A 166 11.97 -12.66 3.64
N SER A 167 12.25 -11.57 4.36
CA SER A 167 13.54 -10.87 4.32
C SER A 167 14.68 -11.74 4.86
N ASN A 168 14.38 -12.72 5.71
CA ASN A 168 15.32 -13.72 6.21
C ASN A 168 15.31 -15.03 5.39
N HIS A 169 14.86 -14.98 4.13
CA HIS A 169 14.82 -16.09 3.19
C HIS A 169 13.92 -17.27 3.56
N ALA A 170 13.12 -17.20 4.63
CA ALA A 170 12.27 -18.31 5.07
C ALA A 170 11.18 -18.68 4.05
N PHE A 171 10.83 -17.74 3.16
CA PHE A 171 9.82 -17.92 2.11
C PHE A 171 10.39 -17.94 0.69
N MET A 172 11.69 -18.17 0.50
CA MET A 172 12.29 -18.27 -0.83
C MET A 172 11.60 -19.37 -1.66
N GLY A 173 11.18 -19.02 -2.88
CA GLY A 173 10.44 -19.92 -3.77
C GLY A 173 8.93 -20.01 -3.51
N ASN A 174 8.40 -19.38 -2.45
CA ASN A 174 6.97 -19.28 -2.20
C ASN A 174 6.40 -18.01 -2.86
N PHE A 175 5.41 -18.18 -3.74
CA PHE A 175 4.82 -17.07 -4.52
C PHE A 175 3.29 -16.96 -4.41
N TRP A 176 2.71 -17.57 -3.39
CA TRP A 176 1.27 -17.65 -3.21
C TRP A 176 0.72 -16.62 -2.21
N ILE A 177 1.56 -16.14 -1.28
CA ILE A 177 1.21 -15.08 -0.35
C ILE A 177 1.56 -13.73 -1.00
N PRO A 178 0.59 -12.82 -1.24
CA PRO A 178 0.86 -11.58 -2.00
C PRO A 178 1.94 -10.69 -1.37
N ILE A 179 1.98 -10.61 -0.04
CA ILE A 179 2.80 -9.66 0.71
C ILE A 179 4.29 -10.02 0.68
N ILE A 180 4.62 -11.31 0.55
CA ILE A 180 6.02 -11.76 0.43
C ILE A 180 6.57 -11.62 -1.00
N LEU A 181 5.70 -11.44 -2.00
CA LEU A 181 6.11 -11.41 -3.41
C LEU A 181 7.11 -10.30 -3.73
N PRO A 182 6.89 -9.03 -3.30
CA PRO A 182 7.87 -7.96 -3.48
C PRO A 182 9.20 -8.31 -2.83
N VAL A 183 9.17 -8.86 -1.61
CA VAL A 183 10.38 -9.20 -0.83
C VAL A 183 11.20 -10.26 -1.57
N ASN A 184 10.56 -11.36 -1.95
CA ASN A 184 11.22 -12.43 -2.70
C ASN A 184 11.77 -11.96 -4.04
N ALA A 185 11.05 -11.08 -4.75
CA ALA A 185 11.51 -10.52 -6.02
C ALA A 185 12.70 -9.57 -5.85
N ILE A 186 12.82 -8.86 -4.71
CA ILE A 186 13.98 -8.01 -4.40
C ILE A 186 15.20 -8.86 -4.03
N LEU A 187 15.01 -9.92 -3.24
CA LEU A 187 16.09 -10.85 -2.85
C LEU A 187 16.58 -11.72 -4.02
N MET A 188 15.72 -12.00 -5.00
CA MET A 188 16.05 -12.76 -6.21
C MET A 188 15.83 -11.89 -7.45
N PRO A 189 16.72 -10.94 -7.76
CA PRO A 189 16.52 -9.97 -8.83
C PRO A 189 16.67 -10.62 -10.21
N GLU A 190 15.63 -11.31 -10.66
CA GLU A 190 15.49 -11.86 -12.00
C GLU A 190 14.40 -11.10 -12.76
N LYS A 191 14.72 -10.61 -13.96
CA LYS A 191 13.75 -9.86 -14.80
C LYS A 191 12.43 -10.61 -15.01
N LYS A 192 12.50 -11.93 -15.21
CA LYS A 192 11.30 -12.78 -15.37
C LYS A 192 10.48 -12.84 -14.08
N LEU A 193 11.13 -12.94 -12.93
CA LEU A 193 10.47 -12.98 -11.64
C LEU A 193 9.79 -11.64 -11.33
N MET A 194 10.45 -10.52 -11.59
CA MET A 194 9.87 -9.19 -11.43
C MET A 194 8.56 -9.02 -12.19
N ILE A 195 8.59 -9.32 -13.49
CA ILE A 195 7.41 -9.20 -14.35
C ILE A 195 6.29 -10.09 -13.82
N LYS A 196 6.62 -11.33 -13.45
CA LYS A 196 5.66 -12.28 -12.86
C LYS A 196 5.06 -11.73 -11.56
N THR A 197 5.88 -11.19 -10.67
CA THR A 197 5.42 -10.58 -9.40
C THR A 197 4.48 -9.41 -9.66
N ILE A 198 4.82 -8.52 -10.60
CA ILE A 198 3.97 -7.37 -10.96
C ILE A 198 2.60 -7.86 -11.45
N PHE A 199 2.57 -8.81 -12.38
CA PHE A 199 1.29 -9.34 -12.90
C PHE A 199 0.47 -10.06 -11.83
N ILE A 200 1.11 -10.84 -10.95
CA ILE A 200 0.41 -11.52 -9.85
C ILE A 200 -0.20 -10.50 -8.89
N LEU A 201 0.55 -9.47 -8.48
CA LEU A 201 0.06 -8.43 -7.58
C LEU A 201 -1.09 -7.63 -8.21
N LEU A 202 -0.97 -7.24 -9.50
CA LEU A 202 -2.06 -6.58 -10.22
C LEU A 202 -3.32 -7.46 -10.30
N THR A 203 -3.15 -8.77 -10.47
CA THR A 203 -4.27 -9.73 -10.47
C THR A 203 -4.94 -9.79 -9.10
N TRP A 204 -4.15 -9.81 -8.02
CA TRP A 204 -4.68 -9.76 -6.65
C TRP A 204 -5.42 -8.47 -6.36
N ILE A 205 -4.86 -7.32 -6.74
CA ILE A 205 -5.52 -6.00 -6.60
C ILE A 205 -6.88 -6.01 -7.32
N LEU A 206 -6.91 -6.46 -8.58
CA LEU A 206 -8.15 -6.56 -9.35
C LEU A 206 -9.17 -7.49 -8.69
N MET A 207 -8.72 -8.62 -8.15
CA MET A 207 -9.57 -9.57 -7.44
C MET A 207 -10.19 -8.96 -6.18
N LEU A 208 -9.39 -8.22 -5.39
CA LEU A 208 -9.86 -7.48 -4.22
C LEU A 208 -10.91 -6.42 -4.60
N ASP A 209 -10.67 -5.67 -5.68
CA ASP A 209 -11.63 -4.70 -6.21
C ASP A 209 -12.96 -5.35 -6.61
N VAL A 210 -12.91 -6.48 -7.33
CA VAL A 210 -14.11 -7.23 -7.73
C VAL A 210 -14.90 -7.67 -6.50
N ILE A 211 -14.21 -8.23 -5.50
CA ILE A 211 -14.84 -8.67 -4.26
C ILE A 211 -15.45 -7.50 -3.48
N ALA A 212 -14.75 -6.36 -3.40
CA ALA A 212 -15.26 -5.16 -2.75
C ALA A 212 -16.54 -4.67 -3.43
N VAL A 213 -16.56 -4.64 -4.77
CA VAL A 213 -17.75 -4.26 -5.55
C VAL A 213 -18.93 -5.20 -5.28
N LEU A 214 -18.68 -6.52 -5.26
CA LEU A 214 -19.72 -7.51 -4.97
C LEU A 214 -20.28 -7.35 -3.54
N THR A 215 -19.41 -7.11 -2.56
CA THR A 215 -19.79 -6.86 -1.17
C THR A 215 -20.68 -5.62 -1.05
N LEU A 216 -20.27 -4.51 -1.67
CA LEU A 216 -21.02 -3.26 -1.61
C LEU A 216 -22.38 -3.34 -2.31
N LYS A 217 -22.52 -4.23 -3.32
CA LYS A 217 -23.81 -4.53 -3.97
C LYS A 217 -24.72 -5.37 -3.07
N ARG A 218 -24.19 -6.40 -2.40
CA ARG A 218 -24.99 -7.26 -1.50
C ARG A 218 -25.61 -6.46 -0.36
N ASN A 219 -24.81 -5.65 0.33
CA ASN A 219 -25.25 -4.85 1.49
C ASN A 219 -26.24 -3.72 1.15
N LYS A 220 -26.72 -3.60 -0.09
CA LYS A 220 -27.84 -2.71 -0.47
C LYS A 220 -29.20 -3.42 -0.42
N ASN A 221 -29.19 -4.74 -0.50
CA ASN A 221 -30.39 -5.57 -0.61
C ASN A 221 -30.81 -6.19 0.74
N GLU A 222 -30.07 -5.88 1.80
CA GLU A 222 -30.40 -6.13 3.22
C GLU A 222 -30.87 -4.82 3.85
#